data_AF-A0A0D3AY21-F1
#
_entry.id   AF-A0A0D3AY21-F1
#
_cell.length_a   1.000
_cell.length_b   1.000
_cell.length_c   1.000
_cell.angle_alpha   90.00
_cell.angle_beta   90.00
_cell.angle_gamma   90.00
#
_symmetry.space_group_name_H-M   'P 1'
#
loop_
_entity.id
_entity.type
_entity.pdbx_description
1 polymer ?
#
loop_
_entity_poly.entity_id
_entity_poly.type
_entity_poly.pdbx_seq_one_letter_code
_entity_poly.pdbx_strand_id
1 'polypeptide(L)'
;MKEILRGPFFKTWKLTISGKASRWIIDDSFPDYLLKLEESLEKEKERYTHYLHSSTEPKLVEVVQNELLVSVENQLLEKERSGCRSFLSKDRNDDLSRMFRLYHAFPKRLGPFADVFRLHAAKGDALIQQGEDALTRRVGNVLVRDIAGLHDKYMDY
;
A
#
# COMPACT_ATOMS: atom_id res chain seq x y z
N MET A 1 -13.50 35.26 25.21
CA MET A 1 -12.22 34.52 25.16
C MET A 1 -12.25 33.27 24.24
N LYS A 2 -13.18 33.15 23.25
CA LYS A 2 -13.37 31.93 22.43
C LYS A 2 -13.01 32.07 20.93
N GLU A 3 -12.66 33.27 20.46
CA GLU A 3 -12.31 33.50 19.04
C GLU A 3 -10.84 33.87 18.79
N ILE A 4 -10.16 34.44 19.78
CA ILE A 4 -8.83 35.05 19.61
C ILE A 4 -7.74 34.01 19.28
N LEU A 5 -7.93 32.76 19.70
CA LEU A 5 -6.98 31.69 19.41
C LEU A 5 -7.21 31.06 18.03
N ARG A 6 -8.38 31.18 17.41
CA ARG A 6 -8.76 30.31 16.29
C ARG A 6 -7.91 30.57 15.02
N GLY A 7 -7.62 31.83 14.71
CA GLY A 7 -6.80 32.19 13.55
C GLY A 7 -5.30 31.88 13.73
N PRO A 8 -4.63 32.44 14.75
CA PRO A 8 -3.20 32.22 14.99
C PRO A 8 -2.86 30.76 15.30
N PHE A 9 -3.67 30.07 16.12
CA PHE A 9 -3.47 28.65 16.41
C PHE A 9 -3.51 27.83 15.13
N PHE A 10 -4.54 28.00 14.31
CA PHE A 10 -4.73 27.21 13.10
C PHE A 10 -3.59 27.41 12.11
N LYS A 11 -3.09 28.65 11.97
CA LYS A 11 -1.95 28.96 11.11
C LYS A 11 -0.66 28.28 11.60
N THR A 12 -0.33 28.44 12.88
CA THR A 12 0.89 27.85 13.47
C THR A 12 0.83 26.32 13.48
N TRP A 13 -0.32 25.77 13.81
CA TRP A 13 -0.53 24.34 13.85
C TRP A 13 -0.46 23.73 12.44
N LYS A 14 -1.09 24.34 11.44
CA LYS A 14 -0.96 23.94 10.03
C LYS A 14 0.52 23.91 9.60
N LEU A 15 1.28 24.97 9.90
CA LEU A 15 2.72 25.03 9.61
C LEU A 15 3.50 23.90 10.29
N THR A 16 3.11 23.53 11.51
CA THR A 16 3.74 22.43 12.26
C THR A 16 3.48 21.08 11.58
N ILE A 17 2.24 20.81 11.17
CA ILE A 17 1.88 19.57 10.47
C ILE A 17 2.57 19.49 9.11
N SER A 18 2.54 20.57 8.33
CA SER A 18 3.21 20.65 7.02
C SER A 18 4.73 20.44 7.15
N GLY A 19 5.35 21.02 8.19
CA GLY A 19 6.77 20.82 8.49
C GLY A 19 7.10 19.37 8.87
N LYS A 20 6.22 18.69 9.61
CA LYS A 20 6.35 17.25 9.90
C LYS A 20 6.31 16.43 8.62
N ALA A 21 5.31 16.64 7.77
CA ALA A 21 5.17 15.91 6.51
C ALA A 21 6.40 16.06 5.61
N SER A 22 6.85 17.30 5.40
CA SER A 22 8.04 17.62 4.60
C SER A 22 9.31 17.01 5.15
N ARG A 23 9.42 16.86 6.48
CA ARG A 23 10.59 16.20 7.08
C ARG A 23 10.53 14.69 6.92
N TRP A 24 9.40 14.08 7.26
CA TRP A 24 9.24 12.63 7.21
C TRP A 24 9.35 12.08 5.79
N ILE A 25 8.84 12.81 4.78
CA ILE A 25 8.93 12.34 3.39
C ILE A 25 10.38 12.23 2.90
N ILE A 26 11.29 13.06 3.43
CA ILE A 26 12.72 13.02 3.12
C ILE A 26 13.39 11.93 3.96
N ASP A 27 13.23 12.00 5.28
CA ASP A 27 14.03 11.23 6.24
C ASP A 27 13.58 9.76 6.37
N ASP A 28 12.30 9.46 6.22
CA ASP A 28 11.72 8.16 6.63
C ASP A 28 11.46 7.21 5.47
N SER A 29 11.54 5.89 5.71
CA SER A 29 11.07 4.92 4.73
C SER A 29 9.54 5.00 4.56
N PHE A 30 8.99 4.48 3.45
CA PHE A 30 7.55 4.46 3.22
C PHE A 30 6.75 3.83 4.40
N PRO A 31 7.08 2.63 4.93
CA PRO A 31 6.39 2.08 6.09
C PRO A 31 6.54 2.93 7.37
N ASP A 32 7.72 3.51 7.61
CA ASP A 32 7.93 4.37 8.80
C ASP A 32 7.10 5.65 8.71
N TYR A 33 6.97 6.22 7.50
CA TYR A 33 6.09 7.35 7.23
C TYR A 33 4.64 7.00 7.56
N LEU A 34 4.14 5.87 7.06
CA LEU A 34 2.77 5.42 7.31
C LEU A 34 2.50 5.22 8.81
N LEU A 35 3.47 4.71 9.56
CA LEU A 35 3.37 4.54 11.01
C LEU A 35 3.25 5.89 11.72
N LYS A 36 4.16 6.84 11.43
CA LYS A 36 4.12 8.19 12.02
C LYS A 36 2.86 8.95 11.66
N LEU A 37 2.35 8.76 10.44
CA LEU A 37 1.08 9.31 9.97
C LEU A 37 -0.09 8.76 10.78
N GLU A 38 -0.19 7.43 10.94
CA GLU A 38 -1.24 6.77 11.73
C GLU A 38 -1.23 7.28 13.18
N GLU A 39 -0.07 7.27 13.83
CA GLU A 39 0.07 7.80 15.19
C GLU A 39 -0.30 9.29 15.30
N SER A 40 0.06 10.09 14.30
CA SER A 40 -0.22 11.53 14.33
C SER A 40 -1.69 11.82 14.14
N LEU A 41 -2.37 11.07 13.27
CA LEU A 41 -3.82 11.17 13.11
C LEU A 41 -4.55 10.83 14.42
N GLU A 42 -4.14 9.77 15.11
CA GLU A 42 -4.77 9.39 16.39
C GLU A 42 -4.49 10.42 17.48
N LYS A 43 -3.23 10.85 17.64
CA LYS A 43 -2.85 11.90 18.63
C LYS A 43 -3.58 13.22 18.39
N GLU A 44 -3.74 13.63 17.14
CA GLU A 44 -4.45 14.85 16.80
C GLU A 44 -5.97 14.70 17.01
N LYS A 45 -6.55 13.54 16.70
CA LYS A 45 -7.94 13.23 17.01
C LYS A 45 -8.21 13.30 18.51
N GLU A 46 -7.37 12.67 19.34
CA GLU A 46 -7.46 12.76 20.81
C GLU A 46 -7.37 14.22 21.30
N ARG A 47 -6.49 15.03 20.70
CA ARG A 47 -6.36 16.44 21.04
C ARG A 47 -7.64 17.21 20.74
N TYR A 48 -8.30 16.94 19.62
CA TYR A 48 -9.51 17.67 19.24
C TYR A 48 -10.70 17.27 20.11
N THR A 49 -10.84 15.99 20.43
CA THR A 49 -11.93 15.51 21.27
C THR A 49 -11.84 16.03 22.70
N HIS A 50 -10.63 16.20 23.25
CA HIS A 50 -10.45 16.63 24.64
C HIS A 50 -10.38 18.15 24.85
N TYR A 51 -9.83 18.89 23.88
CA TYR A 51 -9.52 20.31 24.09
C TYR A 51 -10.35 21.28 23.25
N LEU A 52 -11.07 20.80 22.24
CA LEU A 52 -11.76 21.66 21.27
C LEU A 52 -13.27 21.40 21.23
N HIS A 53 -13.99 22.39 20.72
CA HIS A 53 -15.43 22.26 20.49
C HIS A 53 -15.68 21.38 19.27
N SER A 54 -16.70 20.52 19.32
CA SER A 54 -17.06 19.57 18.25
C SER A 54 -17.20 20.23 16.87
N SER A 55 -17.68 21.48 16.82
CA SER A 55 -17.80 22.25 15.57
C SER A 55 -16.47 22.56 14.88
N THR A 56 -15.33 22.43 15.56
CA THR A 56 -13.98 22.71 15.00
C THR A 56 -13.23 21.46 14.56
N GLU A 57 -13.67 20.29 15.01
CA GLU A 57 -13.04 19.00 14.72
C GLU A 57 -12.98 18.69 13.21
N PRO A 58 -14.06 18.85 12.40
CA PRO A 58 -14.02 18.48 10.99
C PRO A 58 -12.95 19.24 10.20
N LYS A 59 -12.80 20.54 10.49
CA LYS A 59 -11.84 21.41 9.81
C LYS A 59 -10.39 21.07 10.15
N LEU A 60 -10.14 20.57 11.36
CA LEU A 60 -8.79 20.19 11.79
C LEU A 60 -8.41 18.83 11.22
N VAL A 61 -9.31 17.85 11.27
CA VAL A 61 -9.12 16.55 10.62
C VAL A 61 -8.81 16.74 9.14
N GLU A 62 -9.56 17.60 8.45
CA GLU A 62 -9.33 17.92 7.04
C GLU A 62 -7.93 18.48 6.80
N VAL A 63 -7.43 19.40 7.64
CA VAL A 63 -6.08 19.94 7.47
C VAL A 63 -5.00 18.92 7.77
N VAL A 64 -5.15 18.06 8.80
CA VAL A 64 -4.17 16.99 9.05
C VAL A 64 -4.08 16.07 7.85
N GLN A 65 -5.22 15.61 7.35
CA GLN A 65 -5.27 14.73 6.19
C GLN A 65 -4.69 15.42 4.95
N ASN A 66 -5.04 16.68 4.70
CA ASN A 66 -4.50 17.40 3.56
C ASN A 66 -2.99 17.57 3.63
N GLU A 67 -2.44 17.95 4.79
CA GLU A 67 -1.00 18.22 4.93
C GLU A 67 -0.15 16.96 5.08
N LEU A 68 -0.68 15.86 5.64
CA LEU A 68 0.08 14.61 5.81
C LEU A 68 -0.17 13.55 4.74
N LEU A 69 -1.29 13.60 4.00
CA LEU A 69 -1.61 12.62 2.96
C LEU A 69 -1.61 13.25 1.57
N VAL A 70 -2.35 14.36 1.40
CA VAL A 70 -2.64 14.91 0.08
C VAL A 70 -1.47 15.69 -0.51
N SER A 71 -0.84 16.56 0.29
CA SER A 71 0.22 17.45 -0.15
C SER A 71 1.49 16.70 -0.60
N VAL A 72 1.78 15.56 0.05
CA VAL A 72 2.98 14.75 -0.18
C VAL A 72 2.71 13.50 -1.03
N GLU A 73 1.47 13.28 -1.48
CA GLU A 73 1.04 12.03 -2.12
C GLU A 73 1.96 11.61 -3.26
N ASN A 74 2.23 12.51 -4.21
CA ASN A 74 3.05 12.17 -5.39
C ASN A 74 4.46 11.72 -4.99
N GLN A 75 5.08 12.40 -4.03
CA GLN A 75 6.40 12.03 -3.51
C GLN A 75 6.34 10.68 -2.79
N LEU A 76 5.27 10.44 -2.04
CA LEU A 76 5.08 9.20 -1.31
C LEU A 76 4.82 8.02 -2.26
N LEU A 77 4.06 8.23 -3.33
CA LEU A 77 3.81 7.25 -4.40
C LEU A 77 5.09 6.93 -5.18
N GLU A 78 5.92 7.93 -5.48
CA GLU A 78 7.22 7.70 -6.11
C GLU A 78 8.15 6.87 -5.22
N LYS A 79 8.19 7.18 -3.92
CA LYS A 79 8.91 6.39 -2.91
C LYS A 79 8.32 4.98 -2.78
N GLU A 80 7.00 4.85 -2.87
CA GLU A 80 6.24 3.59 -2.77
C GLU A 80 6.40 2.67 -3.98
N ARG A 81 6.63 3.19 -5.19
CA ARG A 81 6.87 2.31 -6.35
C ARG A 81 8.03 1.35 -6.09
N SER A 82 8.95 1.74 -5.20
CA SER A 82 9.97 0.85 -4.62
C SER A 82 9.50 0.05 -3.39
N GLY A 83 8.60 0.60 -2.56
CA GLY A 83 8.11 0.08 -1.29
C GLY A 83 6.95 -0.94 -1.32
N CYS A 84 5.81 -0.69 -1.99
CA CYS A 84 4.65 -1.60 -1.87
C CYS A 84 4.84 -2.93 -2.58
N ARG A 85 5.64 -2.95 -3.65
CA ARG A 85 6.12 -4.22 -4.23
C ARG A 85 6.86 -5.06 -3.19
N SER A 86 7.67 -4.40 -2.35
CA SER A 86 8.41 -5.06 -1.29
C SER A 86 7.48 -5.57 -0.18
N PHE A 87 6.33 -4.94 0.04
CA PHE A 87 5.35 -5.41 1.02
C PHE A 87 4.72 -6.72 0.56
N LEU A 88 4.27 -6.76 -0.68
CA LEU A 88 3.65 -7.96 -1.27
C LEU A 88 4.65 -9.11 -1.38
N SER A 89 5.90 -8.83 -1.76
CA SER A 89 6.92 -9.89 -1.89
C SER A 89 7.48 -10.41 -0.56
N LYS A 90 7.28 -9.69 0.55
CA LYS A 90 7.82 -10.03 1.88
C LYS A 90 6.70 -10.30 2.90
N ASP A 91 5.47 -10.50 2.44
CA ASP A 91 4.30 -10.75 3.27
C ASP A 91 4.09 -9.74 4.41
N ARG A 92 4.40 -8.46 4.16
CA ARG A 92 4.24 -7.37 5.14
C ARG A 92 2.77 -6.92 5.22
N ASN A 93 1.93 -7.83 5.70
CA ASN A 93 0.48 -7.66 5.76
C ASN A 93 0.06 -6.50 6.68
N ASP A 94 0.78 -6.26 7.76
CA ASP A 94 0.49 -5.16 8.69
C ASP A 94 0.65 -3.79 8.03
N ASP A 95 1.69 -3.63 7.21
CA ASP A 95 1.94 -2.38 6.49
C ASP A 95 0.95 -2.18 5.34
N LEU A 96 0.56 -3.26 4.65
CA LEU A 96 -0.52 -3.22 3.65
C LEU A 96 -1.85 -2.84 4.29
N SER A 97 -2.18 -3.43 5.43
CA SER A 97 -3.39 -3.13 6.19
C SER A 97 -3.40 -1.67 6.70
N ARG A 98 -2.26 -1.18 7.21
CA ARG A 98 -2.10 0.22 7.60
C ARG A 98 -2.30 1.17 6.42
N MET A 99 -1.63 0.90 5.31
CA MET A 99 -1.78 1.68 4.08
C MET A 99 -3.25 1.71 3.64
N PHE A 100 -3.93 0.56 3.57
CA PHE A 100 -5.33 0.52 3.19
C PHE A 100 -6.21 1.34 4.14
N ARG A 101 -6.08 1.17 5.46
CA ARG A 101 -6.87 1.93 6.45
C ARG A 101 -6.72 3.44 6.30
N LEU A 102 -5.49 3.91 6.09
CA LEU A 102 -5.16 5.33 5.92
C LEU A 102 -5.74 5.92 4.61
N TYR A 103 -5.76 5.14 3.53
CA TYR A 103 -6.19 5.61 2.21
C TYR A 103 -7.63 5.22 1.83
N HIS A 104 -8.34 4.40 2.62
CA HIS A 104 -9.68 3.89 2.26
C HIS A 104 -10.71 5.02 2.06
N ALA A 105 -10.58 6.10 2.84
CA ALA A 105 -11.44 7.29 2.74
C ALA A 105 -11.19 8.09 1.46
N PHE A 106 -10.14 7.75 0.69
CA PHE A 106 -9.75 8.40 -0.54
C PHE A 106 -9.65 7.39 -1.69
N PRO A 107 -10.77 6.83 -2.20
CA PRO A 107 -10.75 5.71 -3.17
C PRO A 107 -9.96 6.01 -4.44
N LYS A 108 -9.99 7.27 -4.92
CA LYS A 108 -9.21 7.70 -6.10
C LYS A 108 -7.69 7.53 -5.91
N ARG A 109 -7.22 7.62 -4.66
CA ARG A 109 -5.80 7.53 -4.30
C ARG A 109 -5.34 6.08 -4.14
N LEU A 110 -6.26 5.13 -3.98
CA LEU A 110 -5.95 3.70 -3.95
C LEU A 110 -5.63 3.12 -5.33
N GLY A 111 -5.95 3.82 -6.42
CA GLY A 111 -5.75 3.36 -7.79
C GLY A 111 -4.33 2.85 -8.08
N PRO A 112 -3.28 3.66 -7.86
CA PRO A 112 -1.89 3.23 -8.08
C PRO A 112 -1.50 1.99 -7.26
N PHE A 113 -1.94 1.91 -6.00
CA PHE A 113 -1.67 0.75 -5.14
C PHE A 113 -2.38 -0.51 -5.64
N ALA A 114 -3.63 -0.37 -6.10
CA ALA A 114 -4.39 -1.45 -6.69
C ALA A 114 -3.73 -1.95 -7.99
N ASP A 115 -3.15 -1.07 -8.80
CA ASP A 115 -2.40 -1.44 -10.01
C ASP A 115 -1.15 -2.28 -9.66
N VAL A 116 -0.42 -1.88 -8.62
CA VAL A 116 0.74 -2.66 -8.11
C VAL A 116 0.30 -4.04 -7.62
N PHE A 117 -0.82 -4.11 -6.89
CA PHE A 117 -1.38 -5.39 -6.42
C PHE A 117 -1.81 -6.30 -7.57
N ARG A 118 -2.56 -5.78 -8.54
CA ARG A 118 -2.99 -6.55 -9.73
C ARG A 118 -1.80 -7.10 -10.50
N LEU A 119 -0.75 -6.30 -10.67
CA LEU A 119 0.49 -6.75 -11.32
C LEU A 119 1.18 -7.86 -10.53
N HIS A 120 1.16 -7.81 -9.20
CA HIS A 120 1.73 -8.88 -8.36
C HIS A 120 0.91 -10.18 -8.49
N ALA A 121 -0.42 -10.09 -8.44
CA ALA A 121 -1.31 -11.23 -8.63
C ALA A 121 -1.10 -11.90 -10.00
N ALA A 122 -1.05 -11.10 -11.08
CA ALA A 122 -0.82 -11.62 -12.43
C ALA A 122 0.51 -12.37 -12.59
N LYS A 123 1.55 -12.02 -11.82
CA LYS A 123 2.81 -12.79 -11.78
C LYS A 123 2.61 -14.16 -11.13
N GLY A 124 1.81 -14.22 -10.07
CA GLY A 124 1.41 -15.48 -9.44
C GLY A 124 0.68 -16.38 -10.41
N ASP A 125 -0.32 -15.84 -11.11
CA ASP A 125 -1.09 -16.58 -12.13
C ASP A 125 -0.18 -17.13 -13.24
N ALA A 126 0.77 -16.34 -13.71
CA ALA A 126 1.74 -16.78 -14.71
C ALA A 126 2.63 -17.93 -14.22
N LEU A 127 3.04 -17.93 -12.94
CA LEU A 127 3.83 -19.02 -12.36
C LEU A 127 3.00 -20.31 -12.24
N ILE A 128 1.72 -20.19 -11.87
CA ILE A 128 0.80 -21.33 -11.83
C ILE A 128 0.67 -21.95 -13.22
N GLN A 129 0.39 -21.13 -14.25
CA GLN A 129 0.28 -21.59 -15.63
C GLN A 129 1.56 -22.27 -16.13
N GLN A 130 2.73 -21.72 -15.81
CA GLN A 130 4.02 -22.34 -16.16
C GLN A 130 4.19 -23.73 -15.51
N GLY A 131 3.73 -23.90 -14.27
CA GLY A 131 3.73 -25.19 -13.59
C GLY A 131 2.81 -26.21 -14.25
N GLU A 132 1.59 -25.81 -14.59
CA GLU A 132 0.59 -26.65 -15.28
C GLU A 132 1.08 -27.08 -16.68
N ASP A 133 1.67 -26.15 -17.44
CA ASP A 133 2.25 -26.44 -18.74
C ASP A 133 3.42 -27.42 -18.64
N ALA A 134 4.29 -27.24 -17.64
CA ALA A 134 5.42 -28.13 -17.41
C ALA A 134 4.97 -29.55 -17.03
N LEU A 135 3.93 -29.67 -16.20
CA LEU A 135 3.32 -30.95 -15.86
C LEU A 135 2.71 -31.63 -17.09
N THR A 136 1.93 -30.91 -17.89
CA THR A 136 1.30 -31.41 -19.11
C THR A 136 2.34 -31.92 -20.10
N ARG A 137 3.42 -31.15 -20.34
CA ARG A 137 4.54 -31.56 -21.19
C ARG A 137 5.23 -32.81 -20.66
N ARG A 138 5.48 -32.89 -19.34
CA ARG A 138 6.11 -34.06 -18.72
C ARG A 138 5.26 -35.31 -18.88
N VAL A 139 3.95 -35.22 -18.65
CA VAL A 139 3.01 -36.34 -18.84
C VAL A 139 3.00 -36.80 -20.29
N GLY A 140 2.91 -35.85 -21.23
CA GLY A 140 2.99 -36.15 -22.67
C GLY A 140 4.28 -36.87 -23.05
N ASN A 141 5.43 -36.40 -22.56
CA ASN A 141 6.74 -37.02 -22.83
C ASN A 141 6.84 -38.45 -22.27
N VAL A 142 6.29 -38.70 -21.08
CA VAL A 142 6.25 -40.05 -20.49
C VAL A 142 5.38 -40.98 -21.34
N LEU A 143 4.19 -40.53 -21.72
CA LEU A 143 3.28 -41.32 -22.56
C LEU A 143 3.89 -41.67 -23.92
N VAL A 144 4.54 -40.71 -24.59
CA VAL A 144 5.22 -40.94 -25.87
C VAL A 144 6.32 -41.98 -25.73
N ARG A 145 7.14 -41.89 -24.67
CA ARG A 145 8.20 -42.88 -24.39
C ARG A 145 7.63 -44.27 -24.15
N ASP A 146 6.55 -44.38 -23.38
CA ASP A 146 5.95 -45.66 -23.04
C ASP A 146 5.30 -46.31 -24.28
N ILE A 147 4.69 -45.51 -25.17
CA ILE A 147 4.17 -45.97 -26.47
C ILE A 147 5.31 -46.43 -27.39
N ALA A 148 6.42 -45.68 -27.48
CA ALA A 148 7.57 -46.06 -28.29
C ALA A 148 8.15 -47.41 -27.82
N GLY A 149 8.30 -47.61 -26.51
CA GLY A 149 8.75 -48.90 -25.96
C GLY A 149 7.79 -50.06 -26.25
N LEU A 150 6.47 -49.81 -26.29
CA LEU A 150 5.51 -50.82 -26.73
C LEU A 150 5.64 -51.14 -28.22
N HIS A 151 5.79 -50.12 -29.07
CA HIS A 151 5.98 -50.31 -30.50
C HIS A 151 7.22 -51.17 -30.78
N ASP A 152 8.38 -50.81 -30.21
CA ASP A 152 9.63 -51.54 -30.39
C ASP A 152 9.49 -53.01 -29.94
N LYS A 153 8.78 -53.26 -28.84
CA LYS A 153 8.54 -54.63 -28.34
C LYS A 153 7.75 -55.51 -29.31
N TYR A 154 6.81 -54.96 -30.07
CA TYR A 154 5.86 -55.73 -30.88
C TYR A 154 6.11 -55.63 -32.40
N MET A 155 7.05 -54.81 -32.86
CA MET A 155 7.35 -54.63 -34.29
C MET A 155 8.61 -55.39 -34.77
N ASP A 156 9.38 -55.99 -33.85
CA ASP A 156 10.52 -56.87 -34.15
C ASP A 156 10.12 -58.37 -34.33
N TYR A 157 8.82 -58.66 -34.42
CA TYR A 157 8.23 -59.97 -34.76
C TYR A 157 7.57 -59.93 -36.14
#